data_AF-A0A8J6KUF0-F1
#
_entry.id   AF-A0A8J6KUF0-F1
#
_cell.length_a   1.000
_cell.length_b   1.000
_cell.length_c   1.000
_cell.angle_alpha   90.00
_cell.angle_beta   90.00
_cell.angle_gamma   90.00
#
_symmetry.space_group_name_H-M   'P 1'
#
loop_
_entity.id
_entity.type
_entity.pdbx_description
1 polymer ?
#
loop_
_entity_poly.entity_id
_entity_poly.type
_entity_poly.pdbx_seq_one_letter_code
_entity_poly.pdbx_strand_id
1 'polypeptide(L)'
;MLTLASKLKRDDGLKGSRTSASTSDSTRRVSVRDKLLVKDEGYYQGGKFQFETEVPEAYNMVDLLNFDDPLNIEAAEHHLRDKEDFRDKVDEYIKRYAR
;
A
#
# COMPACT_ATOMS: atom_id res chain seq x y z
N MET A 1 7.76 0.37 -30.17
CA MET A 1 6.63 -0.56 -30.33
C MET A 1 7.13 -1.97 -30.10
N LEU A 2 6.60 -2.71 -29.13
CA LEU A 2 6.95 -4.12 -28.94
C LEU A 2 5.98 -4.99 -29.75
N THR A 3 6.52 -5.85 -30.60
CA THR A 3 5.74 -6.78 -31.43
C THR A 3 5.81 -8.18 -30.82
N LEU A 4 4.67 -8.67 -30.31
CA LEU A 4 4.54 -10.05 -29.83
C LEU A 4 4.21 -10.99 -31.00
N ALA A 5 5.04 -12.02 -31.22
CA ALA A 5 4.75 -13.08 -32.18
C ALA A 5 3.98 -14.22 -31.49
N SER A 6 2.72 -14.41 -31.88
CA SER A 6 1.88 -15.53 -31.45
C SER A 6 2.25 -16.81 -32.23
N LYS A 7 2.79 -17.80 -31.53
CA LYS A 7 2.95 -19.18 -32.05
C LYS A 7 1.72 -19.99 -31.65
N LEU A 8 0.81 -20.18 -32.61
CA LEU A 8 -0.26 -21.16 -32.55
C LEU A 8 0.36 -22.58 -32.60
N LYS A 9 0.05 -23.44 -31.63
CA LYS A 9 0.20 -24.89 -31.79
C LYS A 9 -0.97 -25.59 -31.10
N ARG A 10 -1.86 -26.16 -31.90
CA ARG A 10 -2.86 -27.16 -31.52
C ARG A 10 -2.24 -28.54 -31.78
N ASP A 11 -2.42 -29.48 -30.85
CA ASP A 11 -2.64 -30.89 -31.19
C ASP A 11 -3.33 -31.63 -30.01
N ASP A 12 -4.21 -32.55 -30.39
CA ASP A 12 -5.23 -33.27 -29.61
C ASP A 12 -4.68 -34.47 -28.81
N GLY A 13 -5.31 -34.84 -27.68
CA GLY A 13 -5.05 -36.15 -27.06
C GLY A 13 -5.56 -36.43 -25.64
N LEU A 14 -6.77 -37.00 -25.54
CA LEU A 14 -7.25 -38.04 -24.60
C LEU A 14 -7.13 -37.91 -23.04
N LYS A 15 -8.34 -37.78 -22.43
CA LYS A 15 -8.97 -38.67 -21.42
C LYS A 15 -8.24 -38.95 -20.07
N GLY A 16 -8.88 -38.51 -18.97
CA GLY A 16 -9.01 -39.37 -17.77
C GLY A 16 -8.87 -38.72 -16.39
N SER A 17 -9.91 -38.98 -15.58
CA SER A 17 -9.93 -39.02 -14.12
C SER A 17 -10.15 -37.72 -13.33
N ARG A 18 -11.28 -37.72 -12.62
CA ARG A 18 -11.75 -36.71 -11.70
C ARG A 18 -10.94 -36.82 -10.42
N THR A 19 -10.08 -35.85 -10.16
CA THR A 19 -9.56 -35.58 -8.81
C THR A 19 -10.26 -34.33 -8.29
N SER A 20 -11.45 -34.49 -7.70
CA SER A 20 -12.03 -33.44 -6.86
C SER A 20 -11.39 -33.51 -5.47
N ALA A 21 -10.09 -33.19 -5.40
CA ALA A 21 -9.55 -32.57 -4.21
C ALA A 21 -9.90 -31.09 -4.36
N SER A 22 -10.92 -30.61 -3.65
CA SER A 22 -11.20 -29.17 -3.60
C SER A 22 -9.92 -28.52 -3.09
N THR A 23 -9.29 -27.80 -4.01
CA THR A 23 -8.10 -26.99 -3.82
C THR A 23 -8.18 -26.31 -2.47
N SER A 24 -7.23 -26.67 -1.60
CA SER A 24 -7.01 -26.02 -0.34
C SER A 24 -7.11 -24.51 -0.54
N ASP A 25 -7.95 -23.90 0.27
CA ASP A 25 -8.10 -22.47 0.54
C ASP A 25 -6.74 -21.72 0.45
N SER A 26 -6.38 -21.35 -0.77
CA SER A 26 -5.12 -20.70 -1.13
C SER A 26 -5.39 -19.31 -1.69
N THR A 27 -6.48 -18.70 -1.25
CA THR A 27 -6.74 -17.27 -1.37
C THR A 27 -6.32 -16.60 -0.05
N ARG A 28 -5.10 -16.91 0.40
CA ARG A 28 -4.64 -16.48 1.71
C ARG A 28 -4.32 -14.99 1.66
N ARG A 29 -5.16 -14.18 2.30
CA ARG A 29 -4.87 -12.77 2.61
C ARG A 29 -3.50 -12.69 3.27
N VAL A 30 -2.57 -11.99 2.62
CA VAL A 30 -1.21 -11.78 3.16
C VAL A 30 -1.24 -10.47 3.95
N SER A 31 -1.00 -10.57 5.26
CA SER A 31 -0.74 -9.41 6.12
C SER A 31 0.75 -9.35 6.39
N VAL A 32 1.34 -8.16 6.19
CA VAL A 32 2.73 -7.91 6.57
C VAL A 32 2.72 -6.88 7.69
N ARG A 33 3.14 -7.34 8.88
CA ARG A 33 3.27 -6.53 10.09
C ARG A 33 4.72 -6.12 10.32
N ASP A 34 4.94 -5.33 11.36
CA ASP A 34 6.26 -4.91 11.85
C ASP A 34 7.09 -4.09 10.85
N LYS A 35 6.43 -3.39 9.91
CA LYS A 35 7.12 -2.46 9.00
C LYS A 35 7.38 -1.15 9.73
N LEU A 36 8.61 -0.67 9.61
CA LEU A 36 9.06 0.60 10.16
C LEU A 36 9.44 1.55 9.02
N LEU A 37 8.81 2.73 9.01
CA LEU A 37 9.21 3.83 8.14
C LEU A 37 10.04 4.83 8.97
N VAL A 38 11.28 5.07 8.55
CA VAL A 38 12.12 6.14 9.08
C VAL A 38 12.23 7.22 8.02
N LYS A 39 11.93 8.47 8.38
CA LYS A 39 11.98 9.59 7.44
C LYS A 39 13.21 10.44 7.72
N ASP A 40 14.00 10.70 6.69
CA ASP A 40 15.26 11.46 6.82
C ASP A 40 15.15 12.94 6.41
N GLU A 41 14.01 13.35 5.85
CA GLU A 41 13.81 14.70 5.30
C GLU A 41 12.38 15.24 5.50
N GLY A 42 12.24 16.56 5.47
CA GLY A 42 10.96 17.27 5.58
C GLY A 42 10.45 17.38 7.02
N TYR A 43 9.16 17.73 7.19
CA TYR A 43 8.54 17.95 8.50
C TYR A 43 8.60 16.74 9.44
N TYR A 44 8.67 15.53 8.88
CA TYR A 44 8.62 14.27 9.63
C TYR A 44 10.01 13.68 9.87
N GLN A 45 11.08 14.44 9.58
CA GLN A 45 12.46 13.99 9.73
C GLN A 45 12.74 13.48 11.14
N GLY A 46 13.42 12.33 11.23
CA GLY A 46 13.77 11.67 12.48
C GLY A 46 12.63 10.84 13.09
N GLY A 47 11.41 10.94 12.55
CA GLY A 47 10.27 10.14 12.98
C GLY A 47 10.39 8.68 12.55
N LYS A 48 9.99 7.77 13.45
CA LYS A 48 9.83 6.34 13.17
C LYS A 48 8.36 5.94 13.29
N PHE A 49 7.82 5.33 12.23
CA PHE A 49 6.40 5.00 12.14
C PHE A 49 6.21 3.53 11.86
N GLN A 50 5.49 2.85 12.74
CA GLN A 50 5.08 1.46 12.50
C GLN A 50 3.78 1.45 11.71
N PHE A 51 3.69 0.56 10.73
CA PHE A 51 2.47 0.39 9.95
C PHE A 51 2.28 -1.07 9.55
N GLU A 52 1.02 -1.42 9.32
CA GLU A 52 0.63 -2.72 8.78
C GLU A 52 0.20 -2.56 7.32
N THR A 53 0.46 -3.58 6.52
CA THR A 53 -0.07 -3.65 5.15
C THR A 53 -0.90 -4.89 5.01
N GLU A 54 -2.16 -4.71 4.64
CA GLU A 54 -3.03 -5.78 4.20
C GLU A 54 -3.04 -5.81 2.67
N VAL A 55 -2.71 -6.96 2.09
CA VAL A 55 -2.84 -7.16 0.64
C VAL A 55 -4.18 -7.85 0.37
N PRO A 56 -5.22 -7.12 -0.08
CA PRO A 56 -6.48 -7.73 -0.47
C PRO A 56 -6.32 -8.54 -1.76
N GLU A 57 -7.23 -9.49 -1.98
CA GLU A 57 -7.24 -10.34 -3.18
C GLU A 57 -7.35 -9.52 -4.48
N ALA A 58 -8.05 -8.38 -4.39
CA ALA A 58 -8.24 -7.43 -5.48
C ALA A 58 -7.21 -6.28 -5.45
N TYR A 59 -5.97 -6.52 -4.98
CA TYR A 59 -4.95 -5.47 -4.84
C TYR A 59 -4.76 -4.59 -6.10
N ASN A 60 -4.90 -5.16 -7.29
CA ASN A 60 -4.78 -4.44 -8.56
C ASN A 60 -6.03 -3.65 -8.98
N MET A 61 -7.10 -3.69 -8.18
CA MET A 61 -8.38 -3.02 -8.44
C MET A 61 -8.75 -1.99 -7.36
N VAL A 62 -7.87 -1.75 -6.38
CA VAL A 62 -8.09 -0.75 -5.33
C VAL A 62 -7.74 0.63 -5.87
N ASP A 63 -8.67 1.57 -5.75
CA ASP A 63 -8.41 2.98 -6.08
C ASP A 63 -7.32 3.56 -5.19
N LEU A 64 -6.42 4.31 -5.81
CA LEU A 64 -5.38 5.05 -5.11
C LEU A 64 -6.01 6.21 -4.31
N LEU A 65 -5.33 6.64 -3.24
CA LEU A 65 -5.71 7.84 -2.50
C LEU A 65 -5.77 9.06 -3.43
N ASN A 66 -6.80 9.90 -3.25
CA ASN A 66 -6.89 11.19 -3.91
C ASN A 66 -5.96 12.20 -3.21
N PHE A 67 -4.98 12.73 -3.93
CA PHE A 67 -4.01 13.67 -3.36
C PHE A 67 -4.58 15.08 -3.12
N ASP A 68 -5.72 15.40 -3.72
CA ASP A 68 -6.41 16.69 -3.54
C ASP A 68 -7.40 16.68 -2.37
N ASP A 69 -7.65 15.51 -1.75
CA ASP A 69 -8.60 15.34 -0.65
C ASP A 69 -7.86 14.96 0.65
N PRO A 70 -7.51 15.93 1.51
CA PRO A 70 -6.72 15.66 2.70
C PRO A 70 -7.54 14.86 3.72
N LEU A 71 -6.95 13.76 4.21
CA LEU A 71 -7.58 12.93 5.24
C LEU A 71 -7.86 13.70 6.55
N ASN A 72 -7.05 14.71 6.86
CA ASN A 72 -7.24 15.60 8.00
C ASN A 72 -7.36 17.05 7.51
N ILE A 73 -8.60 17.54 7.43
CA ILE A 73 -8.93 18.89 6.96
C ILE A 73 -8.33 19.95 7.88
N GLU A 74 -8.43 19.81 9.21
CA GLU A 74 -7.90 20.79 10.17
C GLU A 74 -6.38 20.94 10.04
N ALA A 75 -5.66 19.84 9.87
CA ALA A 75 -4.21 19.87 9.66
C ALA A 75 -3.84 20.51 8.32
N ALA A 76 -4.62 20.24 7.26
CA ALA A 76 -4.40 20.84 5.95
C ALA A 76 -4.66 22.35 5.95
N GLU A 77 -5.77 22.80 6.53
CA GLU A 77 -6.08 24.22 6.71
C GLU A 77 -5.02 24.93 7.54
N HIS A 78 -4.56 24.29 8.62
CA HIS A 78 -3.48 24.84 9.45
C HIS A 78 -2.20 25.04 8.64
N HIS A 79 -1.80 24.03 7.86
CA HIS A 79 -0.62 24.11 6.99
C HIS A 79 -0.73 25.23 5.94
N LEU A 80 -1.93 25.49 5.42
CA LEU A 80 -2.17 26.57 4.46
C LEU A 80 -2.14 27.95 5.12
N ARG A 81 -2.63 28.06 6.35
CA ARG A 81 -2.73 29.32 7.09
C ARG A 81 -1.38 29.76 7.66
N ASP A 82 -0.65 28.84 8.27
CA ASP A 82 0.63 29.12 8.92
C ASP A 82 1.56 27.90 8.84
N LYS A 83 2.62 28.01 8.03
CA LYS A 83 3.58 26.92 7.82
C LYS A 83 4.57 26.77 8.96
N GLU A 84 4.81 27.82 9.74
CA GLU A 84 5.77 27.81 10.84
C GLU A 84 5.13 27.17 12.08
N ASP A 85 3.93 27.59 12.47
CA ASP A 85 3.23 26.97 13.61
C ASP A 85 2.91 25.49 13.34
N PHE A 86 2.51 25.16 12.11
CA PHE A 86 2.34 23.77 11.69
C PHE A 86 3.64 22.96 11.84
N ARG A 87 4.80 23.55 11.51
CA ARG A 87 6.10 22.90 11.63
C ARG A 87 6.40 22.54 13.08
N ASP A 88 6.23 23.49 13.98
CA ASP A 88 6.53 23.33 15.40
C ASP A 88 5.61 22.30 16.05
N LYS A 89 4.32 22.33 15.68
CA LYS A 89 3.34 21.32 16.10
C LYS A 89 3.72 19.92 15.62
N VAL A 90 4.10 19.76 14.34
CA VAL A 90 4.54 18.46 13.83
C VAL A 90 5.78 17.96 14.57
N ASP A 91 6.78 18.82 14.77
CA ASP A 91 8.00 18.46 15.49
C ASP A 91 7.71 18.00 16.93
N GLU A 92 6.80 18.68 17.65
CA GLU A 92 6.32 18.23 18.97
C GLU A 92 5.67 16.84 18.91
N TYR A 93 4.81 16.59 17.92
CA TYR A 93 4.16 15.30 17.73
C TYR A 93 5.17 14.19 17.42
N ILE A 94 6.15 14.44 16.55
CA ILE A 94 7.21 13.48 16.23
C ILE A 94 8.02 13.13 17.48
N LYS A 95 8.46 14.15 18.23
CA LYS A 95 9.21 13.95 19.47
C LYS A 95 8.44 13.17 20.52
N ARG A 96 7.10 13.29 20.53
CA ARG A 96 6.22 12.63 21.51
C ARG A 96 5.86 11.20 21.11
N TYR A 97 5.57 10.95 19.83
CA TYR A 97 4.92 9.71 19.41
C TYR A 97 5.72 8.84 18.43
N ALA A 98 6.69 9.40 17.70
CA ALA A 98 7.36 8.73 16.59
C ALA A 98 8.83 8.39 16.91
N ARG A 99 9.08 7.68 18.02
CA ARG A 99 10.42 7.28 18.49
C ARG A 99 10.79 5.83 18.15
#